data_AF-A0A811S0M7-F1
#
_entry.id   AF-A0A811S0M7-F1
#
_cell.length_a   1.000
_cell.length_b   1.000
_cell.length_c   1.000
_cell.angle_alpha   90.00
_cell.angle_beta   90.00
_cell.angle_gamma   90.00
#
_symmetry.space_group_name_H-M   'P 1'
#
loop_
_entity.id
_entity.type
_entity.pdbx_description
1 polymer ?
#
loop_
_entity_poly.entity_id
_entity_poly.type
_entity_poly.pdbx_seq_one_letter_code
_entity_poly.pdbx_strand_id
1 'polypeptide(L)'
;MARRLLATLLVASLLLALAHPDSTSSPPATTTYDELRLRGFPCGLLLANVRAYTLDAGSGDFAVDLCSRCRIVLPAGSYLATFSDRLTGCLDDRHISGLNGIRVGVGS
;
A
#
# COMPACT_ATOMS: atom_id res chain seq x y z
N MET A 1 30.82 36.00 40.85
CA MET A 1 30.28 34.61 40.78
C MET A 1 29.02 34.49 39.93
N ALA A 2 28.10 35.46 39.96
CA ALA A 2 26.85 35.47 39.16
C ALA A 2 27.03 35.32 37.64
N ARG A 3 28.08 35.90 37.05
CA ARG A 3 28.35 35.84 35.59
C ARG A 3 28.70 34.42 35.09
N ARG A 4 29.30 33.59 35.95
CA ARG A 4 29.59 32.18 35.65
C ARG A 4 28.33 31.32 35.75
N LEU A 5 27.45 31.60 36.73
CA LEU A 5 26.15 30.93 36.84
C LEU A 5 25.23 31.22 35.64
N LEU A 6 25.25 32.45 35.15
CA LEU A 6 24.44 32.86 34.00
C LEU A 6 24.91 32.15 32.71
N ALA A 7 26.23 32.00 32.55
CA ALA A 7 26.80 31.24 31.43
C ALA A 7 26.46 29.75 31.51
N THR A 8 26.47 29.14 32.70
CA THR A 8 26.09 27.72 32.86
C THR A 8 24.61 27.48 32.61
N LEU A 9 23.73 28.40 33.03
CA LEU A 9 22.28 28.31 32.76
C LEU A 9 21.96 28.43 31.25
N LEU A 10 22.69 29.30 30.54
CA LEU A 10 22.52 29.48 29.10
C LEU A 10 22.94 28.23 28.31
N VAL A 11 24.08 27.63 28.68
CA VAL A 11 24.58 26.39 28.05
C VAL A 11 23.66 25.20 28.35
N ALA A 12 23.17 25.07 29.58
CA ALA A 12 22.23 24.01 29.94
C ALA A 12 20.91 24.10 29.17
N SER A 13 20.40 25.31 28.94
CA SER A 13 19.17 25.52 28.16
C SER A 13 19.35 25.18 26.67
N LEU A 14 20.52 25.48 26.09
CA LEU A 14 20.84 25.15 24.70
C LEU A 14 20.99 23.64 24.48
N LEU A 15 21.57 22.92 25.45
CA LEU A 15 21.70 21.47 25.40
C LEU A 15 20.34 20.76 25.50
N LEU A 16 19.37 21.32 26.23
CA LEU A 16 18.02 20.76 26.35
C LEU A 16 17.19 20.94 25.06
N ALA A 17 17.43 22.02 24.30
CA ALA A 17 16.81 22.23 22.99
C ALA A 17 17.31 21.23 21.94
N LEU A 18 18.61 20.90 21.96
CA LEU A 18 19.22 19.91 21.05
C LEU A 18 18.85 18.45 21.38
N ALA A 19 18.32 18.18 22.57
CA ALA A 19 17.87 16.87 23.00
C ALA A 19 16.40 16.58 22.66
N HIS A 20 15.70 17.49 21.97
CA HIS A 20 14.37 17.18 21.44
C HIS A 20 14.52 16.22 20.25
N PRO A 21 14.03 14.98 20.33
CA PRO A 21 13.95 14.12 19.17
C PRO A 21 12.88 14.70 18.23
N ASP A 22 13.28 15.61 17.34
CA ASP A 22 12.49 15.95 16.16
C ASP A 22 12.57 14.77 15.21
N SER A 23 11.66 13.81 15.41
CA SER A 23 11.22 12.87 14.38
C SER A 23 10.02 12.11 14.90
N THR A 24 8.85 12.77 14.83
CA THR A 24 7.60 12.06 14.50
C THR A 24 7.73 11.51 13.08
N SER A 25 8.66 10.58 12.88
CA SER A 25 8.60 9.62 11.79
C SER A 25 7.48 8.68 12.21
N SER A 26 6.23 9.06 11.93
CA SER A 26 5.21 8.04 11.71
C SER A 26 5.86 7.06 10.73
N PRO A 27 6.09 5.77 11.12
CA PRO A 27 6.56 4.81 10.15
C PRO A 27 5.58 4.91 8.96
N PRO A 28 6.06 4.89 7.70
CA PRO A 28 5.16 4.94 6.56
C PRO A 28 4.10 3.88 6.84
N ALA A 29 2.87 4.32 7.07
CA ALA A 29 1.81 3.46 7.54
C ALA A 29 1.84 2.27 6.60
N THR A 30 2.25 1.10 7.10
CA THR A 30 2.50 -0.08 6.28
C THR A 30 1.27 -0.22 5.43
N THR A 31 1.40 0.14 4.15
CA THR A 31 0.22 0.29 3.34
C THR A 31 -0.31 -1.12 3.21
N THR A 32 -1.62 -1.30 3.14
CA THR A 32 -2.20 -2.61 2.80
C THR A 32 -1.45 -3.29 1.64
N TYR A 33 -0.97 -2.48 0.71
CA TYR A 33 -0.14 -2.90 -0.40
C TYR A 33 1.18 -3.59 0.02
N ASP A 34 1.84 -3.13 1.08
CA ASP A 34 3.08 -3.74 1.58
C ASP A 34 2.82 -5.14 2.15
N GLU A 35 1.73 -5.34 2.90
CA GLU A 35 1.31 -6.66 3.41
C GLU A 35 0.95 -7.63 2.26
N LEU A 36 0.18 -7.15 1.27
CA LEU A 36 -0.17 -7.94 0.10
C LEU A 36 1.08 -8.29 -0.72
N ARG A 37 1.98 -7.32 -0.93
CA ARG A 37 3.24 -7.52 -1.65
C ARG A 37 4.16 -8.50 -0.93
N LEU A 38 4.26 -8.43 0.41
CA LEU A 38 5.00 -9.39 1.23
C LEU A 38 4.44 -10.81 1.10
N ARG A 39 3.12 -10.94 0.92
CA ARG A 39 2.40 -12.21 0.66
C ARG A 39 2.47 -12.67 -0.81
N GLY A 40 3.23 -11.96 -1.66
CA GLY A 40 3.42 -12.34 -3.06
C GLY A 40 2.36 -11.83 -4.03
N PHE A 41 1.54 -10.86 -3.62
CA PHE A 41 0.54 -10.23 -4.48
C PHE A 41 1.23 -9.38 -5.57
N PRO A 42 0.91 -9.58 -6.86
CA PRO A 42 1.58 -8.87 -7.94
C PRO A 42 1.26 -7.37 -7.93
N CYS A 43 2.30 -6.56 -8.05
CA CYS A 43 2.21 -5.12 -8.30
C CYS A 43 1.44 -4.90 -9.63
N GLY A 44 0.28 -4.24 -9.58
CA GLY A 44 -0.50 -3.87 -10.78
C GLY A 44 -1.89 -4.50 -10.90
N LEU A 45 -2.30 -5.39 -9.99
CA LEU A 45 -3.68 -5.92 -9.94
C LEU A 45 -4.64 -4.98 -9.18
N LEU A 46 -4.10 -4.12 -8.32
CA LEU A 46 -4.84 -3.06 -7.63
C LEU A 46 -4.86 -1.82 -8.52
N LEU A 47 -5.99 -1.64 -9.18
CA LEU A 47 -6.29 -0.45 -9.96
C LEU A 47 -6.43 0.77 -9.03
N ALA A 48 -6.17 1.97 -9.56
CA ALA A 48 -6.31 3.21 -8.78
C ALA A 48 -7.75 3.50 -8.28
N ASN A 49 -8.75 2.72 -8.72
CA ASN A 49 -10.16 2.88 -8.42
C ASN A 49 -10.71 1.87 -7.39
N VAL A 50 -9.87 1.32 -6.51
CA VAL A 50 -10.30 0.40 -5.44
C VAL A 50 -11.08 1.17 -4.36
N ARG A 51 -12.28 0.67 -4.04
CA ARG A 51 -13.16 1.18 -2.98
C ARG A 51 -12.93 0.46 -1.66
N ALA A 52 -12.81 -0.87 -1.71
CA ALA A 52 -12.64 -1.72 -0.53
C ALA A 52 -11.94 -3.03 -0.92
N TYR A 53 -11.36 -3.70 0.05
CA TYR A 53 -10.77 -5.03 -0.11
C TYR A 53 -10.95 -5.87 1.15
N THR A 54 -10.92 -7.19 0.98
CA THR A 54 -10.85 -8.18 2.04
C THR A 54 -9.82 -9.23 1.67
N LEU A 55 -9.04 -9.69 2.65
CA LEU A 55 -8.15 -10.84 2.52
C LEU A 55 -8.26 -11.69 3.79
N ASP A 56 -8.60 -12.95 3.66
CA ASP A 56 -8.52 -13.92 4.73
C ASP A 56 -7.08 -14.47 4.81
N ALA A 57 -6.41 -14.26 5.94
CA ALA A 57 -5.02 -14.66 6.10
C ALA A 57 -4.83 -16.18 6.28
N GLY A 58 -5.91 -16.92 6.56
CA GLY A 58 -5.90 -18.36 6.78
C GLY A 58 -6.19 -19.16 5.51
N SER A 59 -7.21 -18.76 4.74
CA SER A 59 -7.58 -19.40 3.48
C SER A 59 -6.90 -18.78 2.26
N GLY A 60 -6.48 -17.51 2.34
CA GLY A 60 -5.98 -16.75 1.19
C GLY A 60 -7.08 -16.15 0.31
N ASP A 61 -8.36 -16.36 0.66
CA ASP A 61 -9.48 -15.81 -0.11
C ASP A 61 -9.47 -14.28 -0.06
N PHE A 62 -9.59 -13.65 -1.22
CA PHE A 62 -9.66 -12.22 -1.33
C PHE A 62 -10.86 -11.76 -2.15
N ALA A 63 -11.31 -10.55 -1.83
CA ALA A 63 -12.24 -9.80 -2.65
C ALA A 63 -11.79 -8.34 -2.74
N VAL A 64 -11.97 -7.74 -3.91
CA VAL A 64 -11.67 -6.33 -4.17
C VAL A 64 -12.88 -5.70 -4.83
N ASP A 65 -13.42 -4.65 -4.21
CA ASP A 65 -14.51 -3.87 -4.77
C ASP A 65 -13.93 -2.60 -5.41
N LEU A 66 -14.26 -2.36 -6.67
CA LEU A 66 -13.87 -1.18 -7.43
C LEU A 66 -15.02 -0.16 -7.41
N CYS A 67 -14.70 1.13 -7.51
CA CYS A 67 -15.69 2.19 -7.65
C CYS A 67 -16.50 2.05 -8.95
N SER A 68 -15.89 1.49 -10.00
CA SER A 68 -16.54 1.25 -11.29
C SER A 68 -15.78 0.20 -12.09
N ARG A 69 -16.46 -0.42 -13.06
CA ARG A 69 -15.83 -1.28 -14.06
C ARG A 69 -14.83 -0.47 -14.90
N CYS A 70 -13.70 -1.06 -15.22
CA CYS A 70 -12.69 -0.39 -16.05
C CYS A 70 -12.08 -1.35 -17.07
N ARG A 71 -11.44 -0.78 -18.09
CA ARG A 71 -10.74 -1.52 -19.13
C ARG A 71 -9.35 -0.93 -19.35
N ILE A 72 -8.36 -1.80 -19.53
CA ILE A 72 -6.97 -1.41 -19.80
C ILE A 72 -6.53 -2.11 -21.07
N VAL A 73 -5.90 -1.34 -21.97
CA VAL A 73 -5.18 -1.90 -23.11
C VAL A 73 -3.77 -2.25 -22.64
N LEU A 74 -3.37 -3.51 -22.80
CA LEU A 74 -2.03 -3.93 -22.41
C LEU A 74 -1.00 -3.30 -23.36
N PRO A 75 0.25 -3.01 -22.89
CA PRO A 75 1.26 -2.30 -23.67
C PRO A 75 1.61 -2.91 -25.04
N ALA A 76 1.33 -4.21 -25.25
CA ALA A 76 1.48 -4.87 -26.54
C ALA A 76 0.39 -4.49 -27.57
N GLY A 77 -0.55 -3.62 -27.21
CA GLY A 77 -1.55 -3.00 -28.09
C GLY A 77 -2.71 -3.91 -28.53
N SER A 78 -2.57 -5.23 -28.42
CA SER A 78 -3.53 -6.20 -28.95
C SER A 78 -4.48 -6.81 -27.92
N TYR A 79 -4.23 -6.61 -26.63
CA TYR A 79 -4.99 -7.22 -25.55
C TYR A 79 -5.74 -6.19 -24.73
N LEU A 80 -7.03 -6.44 -24.52
CA LEU A 80 -7.90 -5.66 -23.68
C LEU A 80 -8.22 -6.46 -22.41
N ALA A 81 -7.82 -5.94 -21.26
CA ALA A 81 -8.25 -6.44 -19.96
C ALA A 81 -9.47 -5.65 -19.48
N THR A 82 -10.57 -6.34 -19.22
CA THR A 82 -11.80 -5.78 -18.67
C THR A 82 -11.97 -6.26 -17.23
N PHE A 83 -12.22 -5.31 -16.34
CA PHE A 83 -12.40 -5.52 -14.91
C PHE A 83 -13.85 -5.24 -14.52
N SER A 84 -14.42 -6.16 -13.77
CA SER A 84 -15.72 -6.01 -13.14
C SER A 84 -15.60 -5.14 -11.89
N ASP A 85 -16.73 -4.67 -11.39
CA ASP A 85 -16.82 -3.87 -10.17
C ASP A 85 -16.47 -4.65 -8.90
N ARG A 86 -16.47 -5.99 -8.97
CA ARG A 86 -15.97 -6.87 -7.92
C ARG A 86 -15.03 -7.92 -8.49
N LEU A 87 -13.88 -8.09 -7.85
CA LEU A 87 -12.87 -9.10 -8.17
C LEU A 87 -12.76 -10.06 -7.00
N THR A 88 -12.58 -11.34 -7.26
CA THR A 88 -12.41 -12.37 -6.22
C THR A 88 -11.38 -13.40 -6.66
N GLY A 89 -10.76 -14.07 -5.70
CA GLY A 89 -9.89 -15.21 -5.95
C GLY A 89 -9.31 -15.73 -4.65
N CYS A 90 -8.44 -16.72 -4.74
CA CYS A 90 -7.64 -17.21 -3.62
C CYS A 90 -6.15 -16.98 -3.92
N LEU A 91 -5.45 -16.39 -2.95
CA LEU A 91 -4.02 -16.15 -2.99
C LEU A 91 -3.31 -17.30 -2.26
N ASP A 92 -2.60 -18.10 -3.05
CA ASP A 92 -1.66 -19.11 -2.56
C ASP A 92 -0.22 -18.60 -2.76
N ASP A 93 0.78 -19.35 -2.30
CA ASP A 93 2.20 -19.01 -2.42
C ASP A 93 2.60 -18.62 -3.87
N ARG A 94 2.63 -17.30 -4.12
CA ARG A 94 2.95 -16.67 -5.42
C ARG A 94 2.01 -16.99 -6.58
N HIS A 95 0.81 -17.48 -6.30
CA HIS A 95 -0.17 -17.85 -7.33
C HIS A 95 -1.58 -17.39 -6.94
N ILE A 96 -2.38 -17.00 -7.93
CA ILE A 96 -3.79 -16.65 -7.73
C ILE A 96 -4.66 -17.71 -8.42
N SER A 97 -5.45 -18.44 -7.63
CA SER A 97 -6.41 -19.43 -8.11
C SER A 97 -7.84 -18.85 -8.08
N GLY A 98 -8.73 -19.40 -8.91
CA GLY A 98 -10.15 -19.02 -8.90
C GLY A 98 -10.45 -17.56 -9.23
N LEU A 99 -9.55 -16.86 -9.93
CA LEU A 99 -9.68 -15.44 -10.22
C LEU A 99 -10.95 -15.16 -11.05
N ASN A 100 -11.82 -14.32 -10.51
CA ASN A 100 -13.05 -13.87 -11.14
C ASN A 100 -13.10 -12.34 -11.19
N GLY A 101 -13.83 -11.82 -12.17
CA GLY A 101 -14.01 -10.40 -12.39
C GLY A 101 -13.04 -9.79 -13.39
N ILE A 102 -12.04 -10.55 -13.88
CA ILE A 102 -11.09 -10.12 -14.91
C ILE A 102 -11.30 -10.94 -16.19
N ARG A 103 -11.46 -10.27 -17.32
CA ARG A 103 -11.55 -10.89 -18.65
C ARG A 103 -10.49 -10.31 -19.57
N VAL A 104 -9.71 -11.17 -20.20
CA VAL A 104 -8.72 -10.78 -21.21
C VAL A 104 -9.24 -11.21 -22.58
N GLY A 105 -9.32 -10.27 -23.51
CA GLY A 105 -9.71 -10.53 -24.89
C GLY A 105 -8.80 -9.78 -25.86
N VAL A 106 -8.94 -10.10 -27.14
CA VAL A 106 -8.31 -9.31 -28.21
C VAL A 106 -9.08 -7.99 -28.37
N GLY A 107 -8.35 -6.88 -28.39
CA GLY A 107 -8.94 -5.58 -28.74
C GLY A 107 -9.20 -5.56 -30.24
N SER A 108 -10.46 -5.71 -30.65
CA SER A 108 -10.89 -5.58 -32.05
C SER A 108 -11.00 -4.13 -32.48
#